data_AF-F5RCD6-F1
#
_entry.id   AF-F5RCD6-F1
#
_cell.length_a   1.000
_cell.length_b   1.000
_cell.length_c   1.000
_cell.angle_alpha   90.00
_cell.angle_beta   90.00
_cell.angle_gamma   90.00
#
_symmetry.space_group_name_H-M   'P 1'
#
loop_
_entity.id
_entity.type
_entity.pdbx_description
1 polymer ?
#
loop_
_entity_poly.entity_id
_entity_poly.type
_entity_poly.pdbx_seq_one_letter_code
_entity_poly.pdbx_strand_id
1 'polypeptide(L)'
;MLDKSIDEIKRLREQTDALLQRKRVIESLQGNRSEAVGLFNELAKNVPEGVYLKKVAQQGNKINLVGYAQSNARVSSLMRNLESSPLLERPVLIEIKSATVDKRRMSEFSLDLYITRAADSPDAVKGQKT
;
A
#
# COMPACT_ATOMS: atom_id res chain seq x y z
N MET A 1 -47.87 27.96 11.17
CA MET A 1 -46.43 28.33 11.23
C MET A 1 -45.53 27.14 11.60
N LEU A 2 -45.88 25.90 11.23
CA LEU A 2 -45.05 24.71 11.46
C LEU A 2 -44.28 24.25 10.20
N ASP A 3 -44.84 24.45 9.00
CA ASP A 3 -44.21 24.04 7.74
C ASP A 3 -42.86 24.73 7.47
N LYS A 4 -42.72 26.01 7.82
CA LYS A 4 -41.48 26.77 7.59
C LYS A 4 -40.28 26.20 8.35
N SER A 5 -40.50 25.69 9.56
CA SER A 5 -39.44 25.11 10.39
C SER A 5 -39.00 23.75 9.89
N ILE A 6 -39.90 22.97 9.27
CA ILE A 6 -39.57 21.66 8.69
C ILE A 6 -38.72 21.81 7.42
N ASP A 7 -39.04 22.77 6.57
CA ASP A 7 -38.25 23.06 5.36
C ASP A 7 -36.85 23.59 5.70
N GLU A 8 -36.74 24.41 6.74
CA GLU A 8 -35.45 24.94 7.21
C GLU A 8 -34.56 23.83 7.79
N ILE A 9 -35.14 22.90 8.56
CA ILE A 9 -34.44 21.71 9.06
C ILE A 9 -33.98 20.81 7.91
N LYS A 10 -34.79 20.62 6.86
CA LYS A 10 -34.38 19.85 5.67
C LYS A 10 -33.18 20.48 4.96
N ARG A 11 -33.23 21.81 4.72
CA ARG A 11 -32.11 22.54 4.10
C ARG A 11 -30.84 22.48 4.94
N LEU A 12 -30.95 22.61 6.27
CA LEU A 12 -29.81 22.49 7.18
C LEU A 12 -29.20 21.08 7.15
N ARG A 13 -30.02 20.02 7.08
CA ARG A 13 -29.52 18.64 6.93
C ARG A 13 -28.81 18.41 5.59
N GLU A 14 -29.40 18.87 4.49
CA GLU A 14 -28.78 18.75 3.16
C GLU A 14 -27.43 19.49 3.08
N GLN A 15 -27.34 20.67 3.68
CA GLN A 15 -26.08 21.41 3.77
C GLN A 15 -25.06 20.69 4.66
N THR A 16 -25.50 20.07 5.76
CA THR A 16 -24.64 19.29 6.65
C THR A 16 -24.11 18.03 5.95
N ASP A 17 -24.95 17.32 5.19
CA ASP A 17 -24.56 16.12 4.45
C ASP A 17 -23.58 16.46 3.31
N ALA A 18 -23.81 17.56 2.59
CA ALA A 18 -22.88 18.05 1.57
C ALA A 18 -21.52 18.45 2.17
N LEU A 19 -21.52 19.09 3.34
CA LEU A 19 -20.29 19.43 4.07
C LEU A 19 -19.57 18.17 4.59
N LEU A 20 -20.29 17.16 5.07
CA LEU A 20 -19.74 15.87 5.50
C LEU A 20 -19.17 15.05 4.33
N GLN A 21 -19.83 15.05 3.17
CA GLN A 21 -19.28 14.43 1.96
C GLN A 21 -18.00 15.12 1.51
N ARG A 22 -18.00 16.46 1.49
CA ARG A 22 -16.81 17.23 1.11
C ARG A 22 -15.66 17.02 2.09
N LYS A 23 -15.96 16.94 3.40
CA LYS A 23 -14.99 16.58 4.44
C LYS A 23 -14.40 15.19 4.21
N ARG A 24 -15.22 14.17 3.93
CA ARG A 24 -14.77 12.80 3.62
C ARG A 24 -13.86 12.71 2.39
N VAL A 25 -14.16 13.47 1.34
CA VAL A 25 -13.31 13.55 0.14
C VAL A 25 -11.98 14.24 0.43
N ILE A 26 -11.98 15.28 1.25
CA ILE A 26 -10.74 15.97 1.65
C ILE A 26 -9.90 15.09 2.58
N GLU A 27 -10.52 14.37 3.52
CA GLU A 27 -9.84 13.42 4.42
C GLU A 27 -9.23 12.25 3.63
N SER A 28 -9.91 11.71 2.61
CA SER A 28 -9.33 10.67 1.74
C SER A 28 -8.18 11.19 0.88
N LEU A 29 -8.24 12.45 0.43
CA LEU A 29 -7.14 13.11 -0.30
C LEU A 29 -5.93 13.42 0.60
N GLN A 30 -6.15 13.75 1.87
CA GLN A 30 -5.09 13.98 2.86
C GLN A 30 -4.45 12.67 3.35
N GLY A 31 -5.23 11.59 3.53
CA GLY A 31 -4.73 10.26 3.91
C GLY A 31 -3.87 9.59 2.84
N ASN A 32 -4.21 9.77 1.55
CA ASN A 32 -3.45 9.20 0.44
C ASN A 32 -2.01 9.75 0.34
N ARG A 33 -1.73 10.94 0.88
CA ARG A 33 -0.38 11.53 0.83
C ARG A 33 0.52 10.98 1.94
N SER A 34 -0.03 10.61 3.11
CA SER A 34 0.75 9.97 4.17
C SER A 34 1.02 8.48 3.89
N GLU A 35 0.09 7.78 3.22
CA GLU A 35 0.20 6.34 2.92
C GLU A 35 1.34 6.05 1.93
N ALA A 36 1.46 6.85 0.85
CA ALA A 36 2.54 6.70 -0.11
C ALA A 36 3.93 6.94 0.52
N VAL A 37 4.06 7.98 1.38
CA VAL A 37 5.31 8.28 2.08
C VAL A 37 5.67 7.17 3.07
N GLY A 38 4.68 6.65 3.80
CA GLY A 38 4.85 5.49 4.69
C GLY A 38 5.34 4.26 3.94
N LEU A 39 4.74 3.96 2.79
CA LEU A 39 5.15 2.86 1.92
C LEU A 39 6.60 3.02 1.44
N PHE A 40 6.97 4.19 0.91
CA PHE A 40 8.34 4.42 0.44
C PHE A 40 9.37 4.30 1.57
N ASN A 41 9.05 4.81 2.76
CA ASN A 41 9.90 4.66 3.94
C ASN A 41 10.08 3.19 4.34
N GLU A 42 9.00 2.40 4.29
CA GLU A 42 9.06 0.98 4.63
C GLU A 42 9.84 0.17 3.59
N LEU A 43 9.62 0.44 2.30
CA LEU A 43 10.41 -0.18 1.24
C LEU A 43 11.90 0.18 1.38
N ALA A 44 12.24 1.44 1.65
CA ALA A 44 13.62 1.87 1.83
C ALA A 44 14.34 1.16 2.99
N LYS A 45 13.63 0.86 4.09
CA LYS A 45 14.19 0.12 5.24
C LYS A 45 14.41 -1.36 4.93
N ASN A 46 13.53 -1.96 4.14
CA ASN A 46 13.53 -3.41 3.89
C ASN A 46 14.37 -3.82 2.66
N VAL A 47 14.79 -2.86 1.82
CA VAL A 47 15.68 -3.12 0.69
C VAL A 47 17.11 -3.42 1.19
N PRO A 48 17.64 -4.64 0.97
CA PRO A 48 19.00 -4.97 1.38
C PRO A 48 20.02 -4.33 0.44
N GLU A 49 21.28 -4.27 0.89
CA GLU A 49 22.39 -3.83 0.05
C GLU A 49 22.47 -4.67 -1.25
N GLY A 50 22.85 -4.03 -2.36
CA GLY A 50 22.96 -4.70 -3.66
C GLY A 50 21.63 -4.92 -4.37
N VAL A 51 20.54 -4.34 -3.85
CA VAL A 51 19.22 -4.28 -4.49
C VAL A 51 18.83 -2.82 -4.71
N TYR A 52 18.26 -2.51 -5.86
CA TYR A 52 17.65 -1.20 -6.12
C TYR A 52 16.32 -1.35 -6.84
N LEU A 53 15.35 -0.54 -6.42
CA LEU A 53 14.03 -0.50 -7.02
C LEU A 53 14.05 0.42 -8.25
N LYS A 54 13.54 -0.09 -9.37
CA LYS A 54 13.39 0.64 -10.64
C LYS A 54 11.99 1.23 -10.76
N LYS A 55 10.97 0.48 -10.34
CA LYS A 55 9.57 0.87 -10.42
C LYS A 55 8.80 0.35 -9.22
N VAL A 56 7.95 1.20 -8.67
CA VAL A 56 6.95 0.86 -7.66
C VAL A 56 5.61 1.30 -8.22
N ALA A 57 4.66 0.37 -8.36
CA ALA A 57 3.31 0.66 -8.82
C ALA A 57 2.30 0.13 -7.80
N GLN A 58 1.51 1.03 -7.22
CA GLN A 58 0.45 0.68 -6.28
C GLN A 58 -0.91 0.78 -6.98
N GLN A 59 -1.74 -0.25 -6.81
CA GLN A 59 -3.13 -0.28 -7.22
C GLN A 59 -3.97 -0.75 -6.03
N GLY A 60 -4.58 0.20 -5.32
CA GLY A 60 -5.26 -0.08 -4.05
C GLY A 60 -4.28 -0.59 -3.01
N ASN A 61 -4.47 -1.83 -2.55
CA ASN A 61 -3.58 -2.51 -1.60
C ASN A 61 -2.49 -3.34 -2.28
N LYS A 62 -2.58 -3.62 -3.57
CA LYS A 62 -1.58 -4.40 -4.31
C LYS A 62 -0.44 -3.49 -4.75
N ILE A 63 0.79 -3.95 -4.55
CA ILE A 63 2.01 -3.29 -4.99
C ILE A 63 2.73 -4.23 -5.94
N ASN A 64 3.16 -3.69 -7.08
CA ASN A 64 4.13 -4.32 -7.97
C ASN A 64 5.47 -3.58 -7.85
N LEU A 65 6.53 -4.34 -7.58
CA LEU A 65 7.90 -3.87 -7.50
C LEU A 65 8.70 -4.46 -8.66
N VAL A 66 9.39 -3.60 -9.40
CA VAL A 66 10.41 -4.01 -10.36
C VAL A 66 11.72 -3.41 -9.91
N GLY A 67 12.77 -4.21 -9.92
CA GLY A 67 14.09 -3.76 -9.50
C GLY A 67 15.19 -4.67 -10.01
N TYR A 68 16.39 -4.39 -9.56
CA TYR A 68 17.57 -5.15 -9.90
C TYR A 68 18.30 -5.57 -8.63
N ALA A 69 18.87 -6.77 -8.67
CA ALA A 69 19.61 -7.35 -7.58
C ALA A 69 20.94 -7.92 -8.09
N GLN A 70 22.02 -7.76 -7.31
CA GLN A 70 23.35 -8.29 -7.66
C GLN A 70 23.37 -9.82 -7.80
N SER A 71 22.44 -10.51 -7.13
CA SER A 71 22.27 -11.95 -7.24
C SER A 71 20.86 -12.39 -6.87
N ASN A 72 20.50 -13.61 -7.25
CA ASN A 72 19.21 -14.20 -6.86
C ASN A 72 19.09 -14.33 -5.32
N ALA A 73 20.21 -14.55 -4.61
CA ALA A 73 20.22 -14.61 -3.15
C ALA A 73 19.81 -13.27 -2.51
N ARG A 74 20.13 -12.14 -3.16
CA ARG A 74 19.69 -10.81 -2.73
C ARG A 74 18.20 -10.61 -2.94
N VAL A 75 17.62 -11.15 -4.03
CA VAL A 75 16.15 -11.17 -4.23
C VAL A 75 15.46 -11.96 -3.13
N SER A 76 15.95 -13.15 -2.78
CA SER A 76 15.37 -13.93 -1.68
C SER A 76 15.48 -13.22 -0.34
N SER A 77 16.55 -12.45 -0.13
CA SER A 77 16.71 -11.64 1.09
C SER A 77 15.72 -10.49 1.14
N LEU A 78 15.51 -9.80 0.01
CA LEU A 78 14.46 -8.78 -0.10
C LEU A 78 13.09 -9.37 0.24
N MET A 79 12.73 -10.54 -0.32
CA MET A 79 11.43 -11.18 -0.04
C MET A 79 11.22 -11.43 1.46
N ARG A 80 12.23 -11.98 2.15
CA ARG A 80 12.16 -12.22 3.60
C ARG A 80 12.04 -10.92 4.41
N ASN A 81 12.76 -9.88 4.02
CA ASN A 81 12.66 -8.58 4.67
C ASN A 81 11.26 -7.99 4.51
N LEU A 82 10.70 -8.02 3.30
CA LEU A 82 9.35 -7.54 3.03
C LEU A 82 8.28 -8.34 3.78
N GLU A 83 8.47 -9.65 3.96
CA GLU A 83 7.58 -10.51 4.76
C GLU A 83 7.65 -10.22 6.26
N SER A 84 8.80 -9.75 6.76
CA SER A 84 8.97 -9.37 8.16
C SER A 84 8.41 -8.00 8.51
N SER A 85 8.04 -7.20 7.51
CA SER A 85 7.54 -5.85 7.72
C SER A 85 6.10 -5.88 8.26
N PRO A 86 5.75 -5.07 9.28
CA PRO A 86 4.39 -5.01 9.83
C PRO A 86 3.37 -4.35 8.89
N LEU A 87 3.83 -3.65 7.85
CA LEU A 87 2.96 -2.93 6.89
C LEU A 87 2.79 -3.67 5.56
N LEU A 88 3.55 -4.74 5.33
CA LEU A 88 3.67 -5.40 4.04
C LEU A 88 3.46 -6.90 4.23
N GLU A 89 2.76 -7.52 3.30
CA GLU A 89 2.45 -8.94 3.38
C GLU A 89 2.53 -9.63 2.02
N ARG A 90 2.74 -10.95 2.07
CA ARG A 90 2.66 -11.89 0.94
C ARG A 90 3.54 -11.47 -0.26
N PRO A 91 4.86 -11.33 -0.09
CA PRO A 91 5.75 -11.09 -1.22
C PRO A 91 5.83 -12.33 -2.12
N VAL A 92 5.41 -12.19 -3.39
CA VAL A 92 5.42 -13.25 -4.39
C VAL A 92 6.33 -12.85 -5.55
N LEU A 93 7.33 -13.69 -5.83
CA LEU A 93 8.21 -13.52 -6.99
C LEU A 93 7.47 -13.92 -8.28
N ILE A 94 7.30 -12.96 -9.17
CA ILE A 94 6.62 -13.15 -10.46
C ILE A 94 7.61 -13.59 -11.54
N GLU A 95 8.72 -12.86 -11.66
CA GLU A 95 9.76 -13.19 -12.62
C GLU A 95 11.15 -12.76 -12.14
N ILE A 96 12.17 -13.47 -12.61
CA ILE A 96 13.57 -13.09 -12.51
C ILE A 96 14.28 -13.36 -13.82
N LYS A 97 15.02 -12.38 -14.33
CA LYS A 97 15.77 -12.49 -15.59
C LYS A 97 17.13 -11.84 -15.48
N SER A 98 18.08 -12.32 -16.28
CA SER A 98 19.39 -11.68 -16.37
C SER A 98 19.28 -10.35 -17.12
N ALA A 99 19.87 -9.30 -16.55
CA ALA A 99 19.96 -7.98 -17.15
C ALA A 99 21.40 -7.46 -17.03
N THR A 100 21.80 -6.57 -17.94
CA THR A 100 23.06 -5.83 -17.82
C THR A 100 22.73 -4.39 -17.49
N VAL A 101 23.22 -3.90 -16.35
CA VAL A 101 23.06 -2.50 -15.93
C VAL A 101 24.44 -1.95 -15.63
N ASP A 102 24.79 -0.81 -16.25
CA ASP A 102 26.11 -0.18 -16.13
C ASP A 102 27.29 -1.15 -16.35
N LYS A 103 27.21 -1.97 -17.41
CA LYS A 103 28.20 -3.01 -17.77
C LYS A 103 28.37 -4.12 -16.71
N ARG A 104 27.50 -4.20 -15.71
CA ARG A 104 27.47 -5.27 -14.71
C ARG A 104 26.28 -6.19 -14.95
N ARG A 105 26.51 -7.50 -14.80
CA ARG A 105 25.44 -8.50 -14.85
C ARG A 105 24.66 -8.45 -13.53
N MET A 106 23.35 -8.34 -13.65
CA MET A 106 22.39 -8.17 -12.56
C MET A 106 21.18 -9.07 -12.82
N SER A 107 20.40 -9.34 -11.79
CA SER A 107 19.09 -9.99 -11.92
C SER A 107 18.00 -8.92 -11.86
N GLU A 108 17.27 -8.69 -12.95
CA GLU A 108 16.02 -7.91 -12.92
C GLU A 108 14.91 -8.80 -12.37
N PHE A 109 14.18 -8.31 -11.38
CA PHE A 109 13.09 -9.04 -10.73
C PHE A 109 11.79 -8.26 -10.81
N SER A 110 10.68 -9.00 -10.77
CA SER A 110 9.33 -8.47 -10.53
C SER A 110 8.71 -9.19 -9.34
N LEU A 111 8.21 -8.43 -8.38
CA LEU A 111 7.58 -8.90 -7.16
C LEU A 111 6.20 -8.27 -7.01
N ASP A 112 5.24 -9.06 -6.57
CA ASP A 112 3.94 -8.58 -6.11
C ASP A 112 3.85 -8.73 -4.58
N LEU A 113 3.27 -7.75 -3.91
CA LEU A 113 3.01 -7.76 -2.47
C LEU A 113 1.77 -6.93 -2.13
N TYR A 114 1.32 -6.99 -0.89
CA TYR A 114 0.13 -6.27 -0.43
C TYR A 114 0.43 -5.41 0.80
N ILE A 115 -0.30 -4.30 0.94
CA ILE A 115 -0.28 -3.49 2.17
C ILE A 115 -1.22 -4.14 3.19
N THR A 116 -0.71 -4.39 4.38
CA THR A 116 -1.52 -4.90 5.49
C THR A 116 -2.52 -3.84 5.93
N ARG A 117 -3.81 -4.08 5.66
CA ARG A 117 -4.91 -3.27 6.21
C ARG A 117 -5.51 -4.02 7.39
N ALA A 118 -5.64 -3.35 8.52
CA ALA A 118 -6.19 -3.91 9.76
C ALA A 118 -7.63 -4.48 9.64
N ALA A 119 -8.30 -4.33 8.49
CA ALA A 119 -9.62 -4.88 8.20
C ALA A 119 -9.60 -6.16 7.34
N ASP A 120 -8.48 -6.54 6.71
CA ASP A 120 -8.40 -7.62 5.71
C ASP A 120 -7.47 -8.78 6.10
N SER A 121 -7.09 -8.91 7.38
CA SER A 121 -6.38 -10.10 7.87
C SER A 121 -7.36 -11.29 7.97
N PRO A 122 -7.19 -12.38 7.20
CA PRO A 122 -8.05 -13.56 7.30
C PRO A 122 -7.91 -14.29 8.65
N ASP A 123 -6.85 -14.01 9.40
CA ASP A 123 -6.53 -14.66 10.67
C ASP A 123 -7.18 -14.00 11.90
N ALA A 124 -7.93 -12.91 11.75
CA ALA A 124 -8.62 -12.25 12.87
C ALA A 124 -9.92 -12.95 13.32
N VAL A 125 -10.31 -14.09 12.72
CA VAL A 125 -11.62 -14.74 12.98
C VAL A 125 -11.54 -15.97 13.92
N LYS A 126 -10.39 -16.32 14.50
CA LYS A 126 -10.28 -17.45 15.46
C LYS A 126 -10.15 -17.04 16.92
N GLY A 127 -11.05 -16.18 17.39
CA GLY A 127 -11.01 -15.69 18.77
C GLY A 127 -12.34 -15.30 19.40
N GLN A 128 -13.47 -15.90 19.02
CA GLN A 128 -14.67 -15.84 19.87
C GLN A 128 -15.73 -16.87 19.44
N LYS A 129 -15.82 -17.96 20.20
CA LYS A 129 -17.05 -18.75 20.47
C LYS A 129 -16.70 -19.73 21.58
N THR A 130 -17.07 -19.36 22.81
CA THR A 130 -18.17 -19.95 23.62
C THR A 130 -17.66 -21.07 24.51
#